data_AF-A0A0H5Q049-F1
#
_entry.id   AF-A0A0H5Q049-F1
#
_cell.length_a   1.000
_cell.length_b   1.000
_cell.length_c   1.000
_cell.angle_alpha   90.00
_cell.angle_beta   90.00
_cell.angle_gamma   90.00
#
_symmetry.space_group_name_H-M   'P 1'
#
loop_
_entity.id
_entity.type
_entity.pdbx_description
1 polymer ?
#
loop_
_entity_poly.entity_id
_entity_poly.type
_entity_poly.pdbx_seq_one_letter_code
_entity_poly.pdbx_strand_id
1 'polypeptide(L)'
;MTITPNYDTYDYTSEGAVIQSQSIVECRLVDWAENRVLAVSPVAVCGETEVLSGEIRYGGKLLFSVAAASQDGTLISAERGVEFTHRARCESAAPAQQAEVFLTVEKTERRTEGRSVVLSAVVTAHIRLRIPSRLRYLSGGEGVVCGVSRVVRNFHVSA
;
A
#
# COMPACT_ATOMS: atom_id res chain seq x y z
N MET A 1 32.95 9.38 45.96
CA MET A 1 33.02 9.93 44.59
C MET A 1 31.87 9.31 43.83
N THR A 2 30.90 10.11 43.36
CA THR A 2 29.68 9.60 42.71
C THR A 2 29.85 9.76 41.21
N ILE A 3 29.81 8.65 40.47
CA ILE A 3 29.82 8.67 38.99
C ILE A 3 28.37 8.82 38.54
N THR A 4 28.06 9.93 37.86
CA THR A 4 26.75 10.16 37.26
C THR A 4 26.82 9.82 35.77
N PRO A 5 26.14 8.77 35.30
CA PRO A 5 26.11 8.44 33.88
C PRO A 5 25.34 9.51 33.09
N ASN A 6 25.90 9.94 31.96
CA ASN A 6 25.19 10.78 30.99
C ASN A 6 24.56 9.92 29.89
N TYR A 7 23.38 10.31 29.42
CA TYR A 7 22.63 9.59 28.40
C TYR A 7 22.11 10.55 27.35
N ASP A 8 22.34 10.21 26.09
CA ASP A 8 21.76 10.91 24.95
C ASP A 8 20.65 10.05 24.33
N THR A 9 19.80 10.71 23.53
CA THR A 9 18.70 10.09 22.79
C THR A 9 18.93 10.18 21.30
N TYR A 10 18.66 9.09 20.59
CA TYR A 10 18.66 9.05 19.13
C TYR A 10 17.28 8.57 18.65
N ASP A 11 16.57 9.43 17.94
CA ASP A 11 15.28 9.09 17.34
C ASP A 11 15.50 8.46 15.96
N TYR A 12 14.79 7.37 15.68
CA TYR A 12 14.90 6.63 14.43
C TYR A 12 13.57 5.97 14.05
N THR A 13 13.45 5.55 12.81
CA THR A 13 12.29 4.80 12.32
C THR A 13 12.62 3.31 12.26
N SER A 14 11.89 2.48 13.01
CA SER A 14 12.00 1.03 12.92
C SER A 14 10.98 0.44 11.96
N GLU A 15 11.26 -0.76 11.46
CA GLU A 15 10.28 -1.53 10.69
C GLU A 15 9.23 -2.13 11.63
N GLY A 16 7.97 -2.02 11.23
CA GLY A 16 6.83 -2.65 11.88
C GLY A 16 6.32 -3.84 11.08
N ALA A 17 5.02 -4.12 11.20
CA ALA A 17 4.37 -5.19 10.47
C ALA A 17 4.41 -4.96 8.94
N VAL A 18 4.52 -6.06 8.21
CA VAL A 18 4.34 -6.10 6.75
C VAL A 18 3.09 -6.94 6.49
N ILE A 19 2.10 -6.35 5.83
CA ILE A 19 0.82 -7.01 5.58
C ILE A 19 0.37 -6.79 4.13
N GLN A 20 -0.55 -7.64 3.70
CA GLN A 20 -1.25 -7.50 2.42
C GLN A 20 -2.75 -7.44 2.64
N SER A 21 -3.44 -6.67 1.81
CA SER A 21 -4.90 -6.59 1.80
C SER A 21 -5.38 -6.52 0.36
N GLN A 22 -6.42 -7.29 0.04
CA GLN A 22 -7.03 -7.30 -1.28
C GLN A 22 -8.36 -6.58 -1.26
N SER A 23 -8.61 -5.83 -2.33
CA SER A 23 -9.83 -5.08 -2.56
C SER A 23 -10.34 -5.31 -3.97
N ILE A 24 -11.66 -5.32 -4.14
CA ILE A 24 -12.29 -5.31 -5.47
C ILE A 24 -12.76 -3.89 -5.72
N VAL A 25 -12.30 -3.29 -6.82
CA VAL A 25 -12.69 -1.95 -7.23
C VAL A 25 -13.38 -2.07 -8.58
N GLU A 26 -14.59 -1.52 -8.68
CA GLU A 26 -15.40 -1.61 -9.89
C GLU A 26 -15.64 -0.23 -10.50
N CYS A 27 -15.66 -0.15 -11.82
CA CYS A 27 -16.17 1.00 -12.56
C CYS A 27 -17.15 0.56 -13.64
N ARG A 28 -18.02 1.48 -14.06
CA ARG A 28 -19.04 1.22 -15.09
C ARG A 28 -18.82 2.10 -16.31
N LEU A 29 -18.76 1.48 -17.49
CA LEU A 29 -18.85 2.13 -18.78
C LEU A 29 -20.29 2.07 -19.28
N VAL A 30 -21.00 3.18 -19.20
CA VAL A 30 -22.41 3.30 -19.62
C VAL A 30 -22.48 3.39 -21.14
N ASP A 31 -23.45 2.70 -21.75
CA ASP A 31 -23.68 2.61 -23.21
C ASP A 31 -22.50 1.99 -23.98
N TRP A 32 -21.75 1.09 -23.33
CA TRP A 32 -20.62 0.37 -23.93
C TRP A 32 -20.90 -1.10 -24.22
N ALA A 33 -22.09 -1.62 -23.87
CA ALA A 33 -22.42 -3.04 -24.02
C ALA A 33 -22.40 -3.54 -25.48
N GLU A 34 -22.68 -2.65 -26.43
CA GLU A 34 -22.71 -2.95 -27.86
C GLU A 34 -21.31 -2.98 -28.50
N ASN A 35 -20.29 -2.49 -27.79
CA ASN A 35 -18.91 -2.46 -28.27
C ASN A 35 -18.17 -3.76 -27.90
N ARG A 36 -17.43 -4.31 -28.86
CA ARG A 36 -16.55 -5.45 -28.59
C ARG A 36 -15.26 -4.96 -27.94
N VAL A 37 -15.20 -5.02 -26.61
CA VAL A 37 -13.96 -4.69 -25.87
C VAL A 37 -12.84 -5.67 -26.27
N LEU A 38 -11.70 -5.12 -26.67
CA LEU A 38 -10.53 -5.83 -27.17
C LEU A 38 -9.46 -5.96 -26.09
N ALA A 39 -9.25 -4.89 -25.30
CA ALA A 39 -8.28 -4.85 -24.22
C ALA A 39 -8.74 -3.92 -23.10
N VAL A 40 -8.33 -4.25 -21.88
CA VAL A 40 -8.52 -3.43 -20.68
C VAL A 40 -7.17 -3.38 -19.96
N SER A 41 -6.68 -2.18 -19.70
CA SER A 41 -5.43 -1.94 -18.98
C SER A 41 -5.74 -1.16 -17.70
N PRO A 42 -5.74 -1.82 -16.53
CA PRO A 42 -5.93 -1.17 -15.24
C PRO A 42 -4.58 -0.61 -14.72
N VAL A 43 -4.61 0.54 -14.06
CA VAL A 43 -3.48 1.10 -13.31
C VAL A 43 -3.98 1.63 -11.97
N ALA A 44 -3.46 1.07 -10.87
CA ALA A 44 -3.75 1.55 -9.52
C ALA A 44 -2.68 2.55 -9.08
N VAL A 45 -3.12 3.71 -8.60
CA VAL A 45 -2.26 4.75 -8.04
C VAL A 45 -2.63 4.94 -6.57
N CYS A 46 -1.64 4.80 -5.69
CA CYS A 46 -1.87 5.01 -4.26
C CYS A 46 -2.08 6.51 -3.98
N GLY A 47 -3.10 6.80 -3.18
CA GLY A 47 -3.40 8.15 -2.71
C GLY A 47 -3.19 8.23 -1.21
N GLU A 48 -4.26 8.53 -0.48
CA GLU A 48 -4.20 8.73 0.96
C GLU A 48 -4.01 7.42 1.73
N THR A 49 -3.22 7.51 2.80
CA THR A 49 -2.97 6.43 3.75
C THR A 49 -3.07 6.97 5.16
N GLU A 50 -3.84 6.31 6.01
CA GLU A 50 -4.05 6.70 7.41
C GLU A 50 -3.83 5.49 8.32
N VAL A 51 -3.00 5.66 9.34
CA VAL A 51 -2.77 4.62 10.36
C VAL A 51 -3.62 4.92 11.58
N LEU A 52 -4.51 3.99 11.90
CA LEU A 52 -5.39 4.05 13.06
C LEU A 52 -5.03 2.92 14.03
N SER A 53 -5.64 2.95 15.22
CA SER A 53 -5.45 1.87 16.19
C SER A 53 -6.03 0.57 15.64
N GLY A 54 -5.19 -0.42 15.36
CA GLY A 54 -5.60 -1.74 14.88
C GLY A 54 -5.93 -1.85 13.38
N GLU A 55 -5.90 -0.75 12.62
CA GLU A 55 -6.18 -0.76 11.18
C GLU A 55 -5.40 0.30 10.41
N ILE A 56 -5.16 0.01 9.13
CA ILE A 56 -4.57 0.95 8.17
C ILE A 56 -5.61 1.18 7.09
N ARG A 57 -6.02 2.44 6.91
CA ARG A 57 -6.85 2.86 5.78
C ARG A 57 -5.95 3.24 4.64
N TYR A 58 -6.26 2.74 3.47
CA TYR A 58 -5.54 3.06 2.25
C TYR A 58 -6.55 3.33 1.15
N GLY A 59 -6.24 4.31 0.33
CA GLY A 59 -7.04 4.67 -0.81
C GLY A 59 -6.19 5.01 -2.01
N GLY A 60 -6.87 5.36 -3.09
CA GLY A 60 -6.23 5.70 -4.33
C GLY A 60 -7.21 5.79 -5.48
N LYS A 61 -6.65 5.84 -6.68
CA LYS A 61 -7.41 5.89 -7.92
C LYS A 61 -7.05 4.69 -8.77
N LEU A 62 -8.06 4.00 -9.27
CA LEU A 62 -7.91 2.96 -10.28
C LEU A 62 -8.34 3.53 -11.63
N LEU A 63 -7.42 3.54 -12.58
CA LEU A 63 -7.63 4.00 -13.95
C LEU A 63 -7.75 2.80 -14.88
N PHE A 64 -8.86 2.70 -15.61
CA PHE A 64 -9.05 1.73 -16.68
C PHE A 64 -8.93 2.41 -18.03
N SER A 65 -7.96 1.98 -18.83
CA SER A 65 -7.89 2.29 -20.26
C SER A 65 -8.48 1.12 -21.04
N VAL A 66 -9.49 1.39 -21.87
CA VAL A 66 -10.21 0.37 -22.64
C VAL A 66 -10.09 0.66 -24.12
N ALA A 67 -9.72 -0.37 -24.89
CA ALA A 67 -9.80 -0.36 -26.35
C ALA A 67 -10.91 -1.30 -26.79
N ALA A 68 -11.75 -0.86 -27.73
CA ALA A 68 -12.87 -1.64 -28.25
C ALA A 68 -13.06 -1.42 -29.75
N ALA A 69 -13.82 -2.31 -30.39
CA ALA A 69 -14.39 -2.09 -31.72
C ALA A 69 -15.88 -1.77 -31.57
N SER A 70 -16.35 -0.70 -32.19
CA SER A 70 -17.78 -0.41 -32.33
C SER A 70 -18.46 -1.35 -33.33
N GLN A 71 -19.79 -1.29 -33.43
CA GLN A 71 -20.59 -2.17 -34.29
C GLN A 71 -20.23 -2.09 -35.78
N ASP A 72 -19.81 -0.91 -36.24
CA ASP A 72 -19.35 -0.65 -37.60
C ASP A 72 -17.90 -1.09 -37.85
N GLY A 73 -17.21 -1.60 -36.82
CA GLY A 73 -15.81 -2.03 -36.88
C GLY A 73 -14.79 -0.93 -36.59
N THR A 74 -15.23 0.31 -36.30
CA THR A 74 -14.33 1.41 -35.93
C THR A 74 -13.65 1.12 -34.59
N LEU A 75 -12.35 1.40 -34.50
CA LEU A 75 -11.62 1.29 -33.23
C LEU A 75 -11.90 2.53 -32.35
N ILE A 76 -12.36 2.29 -31.14
CA ILE A 76 -12.67 3.31 -30.14
C ILE A 76 -11.93 3.03 -28.84
N SER A 77 -11.76 4.07 -28.02
CA SER A 77 -11.16 3.94 -26.69
C SER A 77 -11.89 4.78 -25.65
N ALA A 78 -11.77 4.38 -24.39
CA ALA A 78 -12.22 5.17 -23.24
C ALA A 78 -11.27 5.02 -22.08
N GLU A 79 -11.21 6.07 -21.27
CA GLU A 79 -10.56 6.07 -19.98
C GLU A 79 -11.57 6.38 -18.88
N ARG A 80 -11.58 5.55 -17.83
CA ARG A 80 -12.36 5.81 -16.62
C ARG A 80 -11.55 5.56 -15.38
N GLY A 81 -11.58 6.56 -14.50
CA GLY A 81 -11.01 6.50 -13.17
C GLY A 81 -12.10 6.34 -12.12
N VAL A 82 -11.81 5.56 -11.08
CA VAL A 82 -12.63 5.47 -9.88
C VAL A 82 -11.74 5.59 -8.66
N GLU A 83 -12.18 6.40 -7.69
CA GLU A 83 -11.53 6.51 -6.39
C GLU A 83 -12.03 5.40 -5.47
N PHE A 84 -11.15 4.89 -4.62
CA PHE A 84 -11.50 3.89 -3.64
C PHE A 84 -10.78 4.12 -2.32
N THR A 85 -11.40 3.65 -1.24
CA THR A 85 -10.81 3.62 0.09
C THR A 85 -11.19 2.29 0.75
N HIS A 86 -10.19 1.59 1.26
CA HIS A 86 -10.35 0.30 1.93
C HIS A 86 -9.52 0.26 3.22
N ARG A 87 -9.67 -0.83 3.98
CA ARG A 87 -9.02 -1.04 5.27
C ARG A 87 -8.27 -2.36 5.31
N ALA A 88 -7.09 -2.34 5.88
CA ALA A 88 -6.31 -3.52 6.25
C ALA A 88 -6.24 -3.62 7.77
N ARG A 89 -6.55 -4.79 8.33
CA ARG A 89 -6.38 -5.02 9.77
C ARG A 89 -4.90 -5.17 10.09
N CYS A 90 -4.46 -4.52 11.16
CA CYS A 90 -3.08 -4.56 11.63
C CYS A 90 -3.07 -4.31 13.14
N GLU A 91 -3.00 -5.35 13.96
CA GLU A 91 -3.11 -5.21 15.43
C GLU A 91 -2.01 -4.31 16.02
N SER A 92 -0.82 -4.27 15.41
CA SER A 92 0.29 -3.42 15.82
C SER A 92 0.20 -1.96 15.33
N ALA A 93 -0.81 -1.64 14.52
CA ALA A 93 -1.02 -0.28 14.02
C ALA A 93 -1.50 0.64 15.15
N ALA A 94 -0.86 1.79 15.28
CA ALA A 94 -1.14 2.81 16.27
C ALA A 94 -1.02 4.21 15.67
N PRO A 95 -1.77 5.20 16.20
CA PRO A 95 -1.62 6.60 15.81
C PRO A 95 -0.15 7.06 15.93
N ALA A 96 0.27 7.97 15.04
CA ALA A 96 1.64 8.48 14.87
C ALA A 96 2.65 7.55 14.15
N GLN A 97 2.29 6.30 13.85
CA GLN A 97 3.04 5.48 12.89
C GLN A 97 2.73 5.92 11.45
N GLN A 98 3.58 5.51 10.51
CA GLN A 98 3.36 5.72 9.08
C GLN A 98 3.20 4.39 8.36
N ALA A 99 2.42 4.37 7.27
CA ALA A 99 2.27 3.20 6.42
C ALA A 99 2.78 3.53 5.01
N GLU A 100 3.79 2.78 4.55
CA GLU A 100 4.18 2.75 3.15
C GLU A 100 3.28 1.77 2.42
N VAL A 101 2.51 2.26 1.45
CA VAL A 101 1.56 1.45 0.67
C VAL A 101 1.97 1.43 -0.79
N PHE A 102 2.09 0.22 -1.34
CA PHE A 102 2.27 -0.02 -2.76
C PHE A 102 1.08 -0.82 -3.29
N LEU A 103 0.53 -0.44 -4.43
CA LEU A 103 -0.64 -1.07 -5.01
C LEU A 103 -0.28 -1.83 -6.28
N THR A 104 -0.79 -3.05 -6.41
CA THR A 104 -0.72 -3.87 -7.63
C THR A 104 -2.12 -4.25 -8.08
N VAL A 105 -2.32 -4.35 -9.39
CA VAL A 105 -3.54 -4.93 -9.95
C VAL A 105 -3.24 -6.38 -10.32
N GLU A 106 -3.85 -7.31 -9.61
CA GLU A 106 -3.61 -8.76 -9.80
C GLU A 106 -4.46 -9.33 -10.93
N LYS A 107 -5.70 -8.85 -11.03
CA LYS A 107 -6.68 -9.39 -11.96
C LYS A 107 -7.61 -8.29 -12.42
N THR A 108 -8.06 -8.37 -13.66
CA THR A 108 -9.16 -7.57 -14.17
C THR A 108 -10.16 -8.46 -14.88
N GLU A 109 -11.42 -8.23 -14.55
CA GLU A 109 -12.57 -8.91 -15.12
C GLU A 109 -13.50 -7.88 -15.75
N ARG A 110 -14.30 -8.34 -16.70
CA ARG A 110 -15.36 -7.56 -17.32
C ARG A 110 -16.64 -8.37 -17.32
N ARG A 111 -17.76 -7.68 -17.09
CA ARG A 111 -19.09 -8.25 -17.26
C ARG A 111 -20.01 -7.23 -17.91
N THR A 112 -20.97 -7.69 -18.69
CA THR A 112 -21.98 -6.83 -19.30
C THR A 112 -23.24 -6.86 -18.44
N GLU A 113 -23.73 -5.68 -18.06
CA GLU A 113 -24.96 -5.49 -17.30
C GLU A 113 -25.89 -4.54 -18.07
N GLY A 114 -26.87 -5.10 -18.78
CA GLY A 114 -27.77 -4.34 -19.63
C GLY A 114 -27.01 -3.57 -20.72
N ARG A 115 -27.10 -2.23 -20.70
CA ARG A 115 -26.37 -1.34 -21.62
C ARG A 115 -24.95 -0.98 -21.18
N SER A 116 -24.54 -1.43 -20.00
CA SER A 116 -23.24 -1.06 -19.43
C SER A 116 -22.26 -2.22 -19.43
N VAL A 117 -20.97 -1.90 -19.50
CA VAL A 117 -19.88 -2.83 -19.19
C VAL A 117 -19.34 -2.47 -17.81
N VAL A 118 -19.35 -3.42 -16.89
CA VAL A 118 -18.69 -3.29 -15.58
C VAL A 118 -17.29 -3.87 -15.69
N LEU A 119 -16.31 -3.08 -15.26
CA LEU A 119 -14.92 -3.48 -15.13
C LEU A 119 -14.62 -3.63 -13.65
N SER A 120 -14.07 -4.77 -13.26
CA SER A 120 -13.70 -5.06 -11.88
C SER A 120 -12.22 -5.39 -11.84
N ALA A 121 -11.48 -4.79 -10.91
CA ALA A 121 -10.08 -5.15 -10.68
C ALA A 121 -9.86 -5.61 -9.24
N VAL A 122 -9.05 -6.64 -9.07
CA VAL A 122 -8.52 -7.06 -7.78
C VAL A 122 -7.23 -6.27 -7.55
N VAL A 123 -7.25 -5.38 -6.55
CA VAL A 123 -6.12 -4.56 -6.16
C VAL A 123 -5.53 -5.13 -4.87
N THR A 124 -4.24 -5.46 -4.88
CA THR A 124 -3.50 -5.82 -3.65
C THR A 124 -2.75 -4.60 -3.15
N ALA A 125 -2.98 -4.24 -1.89
CA ALA A 125 -2.15 -3.31 -1.16
C ALA A 125 -1.06 -4.07 -0.41
N HIS A 126 0.19 -3.75 -0.70
CA HIS A 126 1.37 -4.15 0.06
C HIS A 126 1.70 -3.03 1.04
N ILE A 127 1.59 -3.33 2.33
CA ILE A 127 1.67 -2.32 3.37
C ILE A 127 2.84 -2.62 4.29
N ARG A 128 3.74 -1.64 4.48
CA ARG A 128 4.82 -1.69 5.47
C ARG A 128 4.62 -0.60 6.50
N LEU A 129 4.53 -1.00 7.76
CA LEU A 129 4.40 -0.07 8.87
C LEU A 129 5.78 0.45 9.29
N ARG A 130 5.86 1.75 9.55
CA ARG A 130 7.05 2.46 10.01
C ARG A 130 6.76 3.03 11.39
N ILE A 131 7.56 2.62 12.37
CA ILE A 131 7.32 2.91 13.79
C ILE A 131 8.37 3.92 14.28
N PRO A 132 7.96 5.13 14.69
CA PRO A 132 8.86 6.06 15.38
C PRO A 132 9.39 5.42 16.67
N SER A 133 10.71 5.38 16.81
CA SER A 133 11.41 4.72 17.90
C SER A 133 12.50 5.62 18.46
N ARG A 134 12.88 5.37 19.71
CA ARG A 134 13.93 6.12 20.42
C ARG A 134 14.90 5.17 21.08
N LEU A 135 16.19 5.37 20.80
CA LEU A 135 17.29 4.71 21.49
C LEU A 135 17.84 5.66 22.56
N ARG A 136 18.03 5.16 23.78
CA ARG A 136 18.82 5.83 24.83
C ARG A 136 20.16 5.14 24.93
N TYR A 137 21.25 5.89 24.85
CA TYR A 137 22.60 5.34 24.92
C TYR A 137 23.46 6.17 25.87
N LEU A 138 24.45 5.53 26.50
CA LEU A 138 25.42 6.21 27.35
C LEU A 138 26.29 7.13 26.49
N SER A 139 26.38 8.40 26.88
CA SER A 139 27.11 9.44 26.17
C SER A 139 28.16 10.09 27.09
N GLY A 140 29.11 10.83 26.51
CA GLY A 140 30.04 11.67 27.28
C GLY A 140 31.21 10.95 27.97
N GLY A 141 31.50 9.68 27.65
CA GLY A 141 32.72 9.01 28.09
C GLY A 141 33.83 9.09 27.04
N GLU A 142 34.93 9.79 27.32
CA GLU A 142 36.18 9.58 26.59
C GLU A 142 36.75 8.20 26.99
N GLY A 143 37.04 7.33 26.00
CA GLY A 143 37.67 6.02 26.25
C GLY A 143 36.73 4.86 26.66
N VAL A 144 35.41 5.01 26.55
CA VAL A 144 34.47 3.91 26.83
C VAL A 144 34.41 2.95 25.62
N VAL A 145 34.92 1.73 25.80
CA VAL A 145 34.74 0.64 24.84
C VAL A 145 33.40 -0.03 25.09
N CYS A 146 32.39 0.30 24.30
CA CYS A 146 31.15 -0.45 24.27
C CYS A 146 31.43 -1.82 23.64
N GLY A 147 31.39 -2.88 24.46
CA GLY A 147 31.38 -4.25 23.95
C GLY A 147 30.11 -4.46 23.15
N VAL A 148 30.21 -4.48 21.81
CA VAL A 148 29.14 -4.95 20.93
C VAL A 148 29.00 -6.46 21.13
N SER A 149 28.24 -6.87 22.15
CA SER A 149 27.69 -8.22 22.13
C SER A 149 26.75 -8.28 20.93
N ARG A 150 27.06 -9.20 20.02
CA ARG A 150 26.28 -9.45 18.83
C ARG A 150 24.89 -9.91 19.29
N VAL A 151 23.91 -9.00 19.34
CA VAL A 151 22.52 -9.42 19.39
C VAL A 151 22.26 -10.08 18.04
N VAL A 152 22.31 -11.41 18.01
CA VAL A 152 21.94 -12.20 16.84
C VAL A 152 20.44 -11.99 16.64
N ARG A 153 20.08 -10.93 15.92
CA ARG A 153 18.78 -10.87 15.26
C ARG A 153 18.88 -11.79 14.07
N ASN A 154 18.16 -12.91 14.12
CA ASN A 154 17.96 -13.79 12.98
C ASN A 154 17.24 -12.98 11.90
N PHE A 155 18.00 -12.31 11.03
CA PHE A 155 17.48 -11.85 9.76
C PHE A 155 17.26 -13.10 8.90
N HIS A 156 16.02 -13.58 8.84
CA HIS A 156 15.61 -14.46 7.75
C HIS A 156 15.61 -13.61 6.47
N VAL A 157 16.72 -13.67 5.75
CA VAL A 157 16.75 -13.28 4.34
C VAL A 157 16.28 -14.51 3.58
N SER A 158 15.01 -14.52 3.18
CA SER A 158 14.50 -15.48 2.21
C SER A 158 15.05 -15.06 0.84
N ALA A 159 15.84 -15.93 0.22
CA ALA A 159 16.27 -15.85 -1.17
C ALA A 159 15.10 -16.12 -2.13
#